data_AF-A0A2G1XL80-F1
#
_entry.id   AF-A0A2G1XL80-F1
#
_cell.length_a   1.000
_cell.length_b   1.000
_cell.length_c   1.000
_cell.angle_alpha   90.00
_cell.angle_beta   90.00
_cell.angle_gamma   90.00
#
_symmetry.space_group_name_H-M   'P 1'
#
loop_
_entity.id
_entity.type
_entity.pdbx_description
1 polymer ?
#
loop_
_entity_poly.entity_id
_entity_poly.type
_entity_poly.pdbx_seq_one_letter_code
_entity_poly.pdbx_strand_id
1 'polypeptide(L)'
;MLIVLDNAAGAEQVRLLLPGGSRSAVLITARALASMPATLRLPLEGLSGTDAFTLLSRLAGPGRMEREPQSAAALATTCGRLPLALRVTAARLAARPSWSVAEMVTRLSDEVRLLRELRVQDLSVEAAFELSFAQLDPEQSRAFMMLSLPHSLDWCVPSAAAVLCLPELETETVLESLVDAALLETPAPGRFRYHDLVGVYARAKACAGLPRASASTPSSGRSTTRRPASSAPCGPPIRWAVR
;
A
#
# COMPACT_ATOMS: atom_id res chain seq x y z
N MET A 1 -17.72 32.18 0.62
CA MET A 1 -16.80 31.65 1.66
C MET A 1 -16.30 30.30 1.22
N LEU A 2 -15.06 29.93 1.56
CA LEU A 2 -14.54 28.56 1.40
C LEU A 2 -14.17 28.02 2.77
N ILE A 3 -14.65 26.81 3.10
CA ILE A 3 -14.22 26.02 4.25
C ILE A 3 -13.37 24.87 3.71
N VAL A 4 -12.27 24.53 4.40
CA VAL A 4 -11.47 23.35 4.12
C VAL A 4 -11.52 22.44 5.34
N LEU A 5 -11.99 21.21 5.17
CA LEU A 5 -12.03 20.16 6.17
C LEU A 5 -10.96 19.13 5.81
N ASP A 6 -9.81 19.18 6.48
CA ASP A 6 -8.66 18.32 6.19
C ASP A 6 -8.70 17.02 7.00
N ASN A 7 -8.44 15.89 6.34
CA ASN A 7 -8.46 14.52 6.87
C ASN A 7 -9.71 14.22 7.72
N ALA A 8 -10.90 14.44 7.14
CA ALA A 8 -12.17 14.11 7.77
C ALA A 8 -12.31 12.58 7.96
N ALA A 9 -12.65 12.15 9.18
CA ALA A 9 -12.72 10.74 9.55
C ALA A 9 -14.06 10.07 9.21
N GLY A 10 -15.14 10.84 9.09
CA GLY A 10 -16.46 10.29 8.75
C GLY A 10 -17.50 11.35 8.37
N ALA A 11 -18.55 10.91 7.69
CA ALA A 11 -19.62 11.78 7.18
C ALA A 11 -20.28 12.63 8.27
N GLU A 12 -20.50 12.07 9.47
CA GLU A 12 -21.20 12.76 10.56
C GLU A 12 -20.37 13.93 11.14
N GLN A 13 -19.04 13.81 11.19
CA GLN A 13 -18.14 14.92 11.52
C GLN A 13 -18.29 16.07 10.50
N VAL A 14 -18.39 15.73 9.21
CA VAL A 14 -18.57 16.71 8.13
C VAL A 14 -19.93 17.38 8.22
N ARG A 15 -21.04 16.63 8.41
CA ARG A 15 -22.40 17.16 8.46
C ARG A 15 -22.55 18.30 9.48
N LEU A 16 -21.96 18.15 10.66
CA LEU A 16 -21.99 19.15 11.73
C LEU A 16 -21.24 20.46 11.40
N LEU A 17 -20.41 20.44 10.35
CA LEU A 17 -19.58 21.57 9.90
C LEU A 17 -20.04 22.16 8.55
N LEU A 18 -21.11 21.63 7.94
CA LEU A 18 -21.63 22.15 6.68
C LEU A 18 -22.40 23.47 6.88
N PRO A 19 -22.05 24.56 6.16
CA PRO A 19 -22.71 25.85 6.30
C PRO A 19 -24.05 25.86 5.53
N GLY A 20 -25.17 26.10 6.22
CA GLY A 20 -26.51 26.17 5.62
C GLY A 20 -26.80 27.36 4.68
N GLY A 21 -25.78 28.09 4.21
CA GLY A 21 -25.91 29.31 3.43
C GLY A 21 -25.36 29.18 2.00
N SER A 22 -26.17 29.53 1.01
CA SER A 22 -25.96 29.33 -0.44
C SER A 22 -24.82 30.15 -1.10
N ARG A 23 -23.90 30.73 -0.32
CA ARG A 23 -22.69 31.44 -0.81
C ARG A 23 -21.39 30.85 -0.22
N SER A 24 -21.44 29.56 0.11
CA SER A 24 -20.37 28.80 0.74
C SER A 24 -19.97 27.61 -0.14
N ALA A 25 -18.67 27.34 -0.21
CA ALA A 25 -18.11 26.09 -0.71
C ALA A 25 -17.38 25.37 0.43
N VAL A 26 -17.37 24.03 0.39
CA VAL A 26 -16.62 23.19 1.33
C VAL A 26 -15.74 22.25 0.51
N LEU A 27 -14.43 22.29 0.75
CA LEU A 27 -13.47 21.29 0.28
C LEU A 27 -13.23 20.30 1.42
N ILE A 28 -13.32 19.01 1.13
CA ILE A 28 -13.09 17.93 2.09
C ILE A 28 -11.94 17.08 1.56
N THR A 29 -10.92 16.83 2.37
CA THR A 29 -9.99 15.72 2.14
C THR A 29 -10.34 14.59 3.13
N ALA A 30 -10.35 13.36 2.64
CA ALA A 30 -10.69 12.17 3.42
C ALA A 30 -10.03 10.94 2.78
N ARG A 31 -9.94 9.85 3.53
CA ARG A 31 -9.45 8.56 3.02
C ARG A 31 -10.63 7.74 2.46
N ALA A 32 -11.66 7.54 3.27
CA ALA A 32 -12.93 6.98 2.82
C ALA A 32 -13.79 8.08 2.16
N LEU A 33 -13.93 8.04 0.83
CA LEU A 33 -14.77 8.98 0.07
C LEU A 33 -16.22 8.50 -0.09
N ALA A 34 -16.49 7.20 0.03
CA ALA A 34 -17.79 6.61 -0.30
C ALA A 34 -18.97 7.17 0.53
N SER A 35 -18.76 7.43 1.82
CA SER A 35 -19.78 7.95 2.74
C SER A 35 -19.90 9.48 2.75
N MET A 36 -18.95 10.21 2.17
CA MET A 36 -18.81 11.66 2.38
C MET A 36 -19.91 12.49 1.67
N PRO A 37 -20.52 13.49 2.34
CA PRO A 37 -21.56 14.34 1.78
C PRO A 37 -20.96 15.41 0.83
N ALA A 38 -20.57 14.98 -0.37
CA ALA A 38 -19.90 15.81 -1.38
C ALA A 38 -20.55 15.67 -2.76
N THR A 39 -20.86 16.79 -3.41
CA THR A 39 -21.48 16.85 -4.76
C THR A 39 -20.51 16.45 -5.88
N LEU A 40 -19.21 16.64 -5.66
CA LEU A 40 -18.14 16.20 -6.55
C LEU A 40 -17.15 15.39 -5.69
N ARG A 41 -16.72 14.24 -6.22
CA ARG A 41 -15.70 13.38 -5.62
C ARG A 41 -14.56 13.24 -6.62
N LEU A 42 -13.33 13.44 -6.15
CA LEU A 42 -12.11 13.32 -6.94
C LEU A 42 -11.19 12.31 -6.25
N PRO A 43 -11.14 11.04 -6.69
CA PRO A 43 -10.13 10.10 -6.19
C PRO A 43 -8.74 10.63 -6.58
N LEU A 44 -7.77 10.49 -5.67
CA LEU A 44 -6.40 10.92 -5.90
C LEU A 44 -5.51 9.69 -6.11
N GLU A 45 -5.04 9.51 -7.35
CA GLU A 45 -4.10 8.46 -7.72
C GLU A 45 -2.64 8.83 -7.37
N GLY A 46 -1.74 7.85 -7.47
CA GLY A 46 -0.29 8.09 -7.47
C GLY A 46 0.14 8.94 -8.68
N LEU A 47 1.27 9.64 -8.57
CA LEU A 47 1.71 10.59 -9.61
C LEU A 47 1.95 9.92 -10.97
N SER A 48 1.78 10.68 -12.06
CA SER A 48 2.30 10.27 -13.37
C SER A 48 3.83 10.08 -13.30
N GLY A 49 4.41 9.29 -14.21
CA GLY A 49 5.87 9.14 -14.26
C GLY A 49 6.61 10.48 -14.45
N THR A 50 6.01 11.39 -15.23
CA THR A 50 6.50 12.76 -15.47
C THR A 50 6.40 13.66 -14.24
N ASP A 51 5.32 13.58 -13.46
CA ASP A 51 5.17 14.36 -12.22
C ASP A 51 6.06 13.81 -11.10
N ALA A 52 6.20 12.48 -11.02
CA ALA A 52 7.12 11.83 -10.08
C ALA A 52 8.58 12.21 -10.36
N PHE A 53 9.02 12.18 -11.63
CA PHE A 53 10.33 12.68 -12.04
C PHE A 53 10.50 14.17 -11.69
N THR A 54 9.51 15.01 -12.02
CA THR A 54 9.53 16.46 -11.73
C THR A 54 9.65 16.74 -10.23
N LEU A 55 8.96 15.97 -9.39
CA LEU A 55 9.04 16.07 -7.93
C LEU A 55 10.42 15.63 -7.41
N LEU A 56 10.99 14.55 -7.94
CA LEU A 56 12.33 14.09 -7.60
C LEU A 56 13.42 15.11 -7.99
N SER A 57 13.40 15.66 -9.22
CA SER A 57 14.34 16.70 -9.67
C SER A 57 14.30 17.96 -8.81
N ARG A 58 13.10 18.42 -8.43
CA ARG A 58 12.93 19.62 -7.60
C ARG A 58 13.44 19.45 -6.17
N LEU A 59 13.51 18.22 -5.65
CA LEU A 59 13.80 17.95 -4.23
C LEU A 59 15.16 17.28 -3.97
N ALA A 60 15.72 16.52 -4.92
CA ALA A 60 16.96 15.76 -4.73
C ALA A 60 18.26 16.52 -5.08
N GLY A 61 18.12 17.73 -5.64
CA GLY A 61 19.21 18.61 -6.08
C GLY A 61 19.36 18.69 -7.61
N PRO A 62 19.83 19.84 -8.14
CA PRO A 62 19.77 20.15 -9.57
C PRO A 62 20.62 19.22 -10.45
N GLY A 63 20.04 18.80 -11.57
CA GLY A 63 20.69 17.99 -12.61
C GLY A 63 20.93 16.53 -12.21
N ARG A 64 20.44 16.07 -11.05
CA ARG A 64 20.75 14.74 -10.52
C ARG A 64 19.91 13.64 -11.16
N MET A 65 18.62 13.87 -11.37
CA MET A 65 17.74 12.93 -12.06
C MET A 65 18.00 12.95 -13.57
N GLU A 66 18.45 14.10 -14.08
CA GLU A 66 18.80 14.33 -15.47
C GLU A 66 20.12 13.64 -15.87
N ARG A 67 21.03 13.41 -14.91
CA ARG A 67 22.23 12.57 -15.08
C ARG A 67 21.94 11.07 -15.01
N GLU A 68 20.88 10.67 -14.30
CA GLU A 68 20.51 9.26 -14.08
C GLU A 68 19.02 9.00 -14.40
N PRO A 69 18.52 9.28 -15.62
CA PRO A 69 17.08 9.25 -15.90
C PRO A 69 16.46 7.86 -15.77
N GLN A 70 17.24 6.80 -16.05
CA GLN A 70 16.82 5.41 -15.86
C GLN A 70 16.71 5.06 -14.37
N SER A 71 17.71 5.43 -13.56
CA SER A 71 17.65 5.30 -12.09
C SER A 71 16.49 6.10 -11.50
N ALA A 72 16.23 7.31 -12.00
CA ALA A 72 15.14 8.17 -11.54
C ALA A 72 13.75 7.57 -11.83
N ALA A 73 13.56 6.98 -13.02
CA ALA A 73 12.34 6.26 -13.36
C ALA A 73 12.16 5.00 -12.49
N ALA A 74 13.21 4.20 -12.29
CA ALA A 74 13.19 3.05 -11.39
C ALA A 74 12.86 3.46 -9.95
N LEU A 75 13.49 4.54 -9.45
CA LEU A 75 13.27 5.09 -8.12
C LEU A 75 11.82 5.58 -7.92
N ALA A 76 11.23 6.19 -8.94
CA ALA A 76 9.82 6.58 -8.93
C ALA A 76 8.88 5.37 -8.83
N THR A 77 9.19 4.29 -9.56
CA THR A 77 8.46 3.01 -9.50
C THR A 77 8.62 2.33 -8.13
N THR A 78 9.83 2.23 -7.57
CA THR A 78 10.04 1.63 -6.23
C THR A 78 9.38 2.45 -5.11
N CYS A 79 9.18 3.76 -5.31
CA CYS A 79 8.36 4.60 -4.42
C CYS A 79 6.84 4.47 -4.68
N GLY A 80 6.40 3.56 -5.55
CA GLY A 80 5.02 3.39 -5.99
C GLY A 80 4.38 4.66 -6.57
N ARG A 81 5.22 5.59 -7.06
CA ARG A 81 4.87 6.97 -7.48
C ARG A 81 4.09 7.80 -6.43
N LEU A 82 4.12 7.41 -5.14
CA LEU A 82 3.42 8.12 -4.07
C LEU A 82 4.17 9.42 -3.68
N PRO A 83 3.50 10.59 -3.63
CA PRO A 83 4.15 11.87 -3.30
C PRO A 83 4.96 11.86 -1.99
N LEU A 84 4.48 11.17 -0.96
CA LEU A 84 5.18 11.09 0.34
C LEU A 84 6.48 10.27 0.24
N ALA A 85 6.44 9.10 -0.39
CA ALA A 85 7.62 8.26 -0.59
C ALA A 85 8.67 8.98 -1.44
N LEU A 86 8.25 9.62 -2.53
CA LEU A 86 9.12 10.43 -3.40
C LEU A 86 9.77 11.60 -2.62
N ARG A 87 9.00 12.33 -1.80
CA ARG A 87 9.51 13.42 -0.94
C ARG A 87 10.56 12.92 0.05
N VAL A 88 10.28 11.81 0.73
CA VAL A 88 11.23 11.20 1.70
C VAL A 88 12.52 10.81 0.99
N THR A 89 12.42 10.04 -0.09
CA THR A 89 13.56 9.56 -0.88
C THR A 89 14.39 10.71 -1.46
N ALA A 90 13.76 11.75 -2.01
CA ALA A 90 14.46 12.92 -2.52
C ALA A 90 15.17 13.71 -1.41
N ALA A 91 14.51 13.91 -0.25
CA ALA A 91 15.15 14.52 0.92
C ALA A 91 16.35 13.68 1.41
N ARG A 92 16.30 12.34 1.30
CA ARG A 92 17.45 11.49 1.62
C ARG A 92 18.60 11.67 0.65
N LEU A 93 18.33 11.80 -0.66
CA LEU A 93 19.34 12.11 -1.67
C LEU A 93 19.95 13.50 -1.44
N ALA A 94 19.13 14.54 -1.23
CA ALA A 94 19.61 15.90 -0.97
C ALA A 94 20.56 15.95 0.25
N ALA A 95 20.22 15.24 1.32
CA ALA A 95 21.06 15.14 2.52
C ALA A 95 22.31 14.23 2.38
N ARG A 96 22.50 13.54 1.24
CA ARG A 96 23.72 12.76 0.94
C ARG A 96 24.18 13.04 -0.50
N PRO A 97 24.93 14.12 -0.75
CA PRO A 97 25.40 14.48 -2.10
C PRO A 97 26.27 13.41 -2.77
N SER A 98 26.95 12.56 -1.99
CA SER A 98 27.84 11.50 -2.48
C SER A 98 27.14 10.22 -2.96
N TRP A 99 25.84 10.04 -2.70
CA TRP A 99 25.11 8.85 -3.14
C TRP A 99 24.64 8.98 -4.59
N SER A 100 24.61 7.91 -5.37
CA SER A 100 23.93 7.90 -6.68
C SER A 100 22.42 7.70 -6.54
N VAL A 101 21.67 8.00 -7.61
CA VAL A 101 20.25 7.65 -7.69
C VAL A 101 20.11 6.13 -7.76
N ALA A 102 20.98 5.45 -8.51
CA ALA A 102 21.07 3.99 -8.58
C ALA A 102 21.29 3.32 -7.20
N GLU A 103 22.21 3.82 -6.38
CA GLU A 103 22.42 3.31 -5.01
C GLU A 103 21.18 3.42 -4.14
N MET A 104 20.37 4.47 -4.31
CA MET A 104 19.10 4.62 -3.60
C MET A 104 18.07 3.58 -4.08
N VAL A 105 17.99 3.29 -5.38
CA VAL A 105 17.15 2.19 -5.91
C VAL A 105 17.57 0.86 -5.31
N THR A 106 18.87 0.54 -5.28
CA THR A 106 19.40 -0.71 -4.70
C THR A 106 19.07 -0.83 -3.21
N ARG A 107 19.12 0.26 -2.44
CA ARG A 107 18.72 0.29 -1.02
C ARG A 107 17.23 0.03 -0.80
N LEU A 108 16.39 0.50 -1.72
CA LEU A 108 14.93 0.37 -1.66
C LEU A 108 14.43 -0.95 -2.28
N SER A 109 15.29 -1.71 -2.94
CA SER A 109 14.96 -3.03 -3.52
C SER A 109 14.89 -4.16 -2.47
N ASP A 110 15.38 -3.93 -1.24
CA ASP A 110 15.22 -4.85 -0.11
C ASP A 110 13.88 -4.56 0.61
N GLU A 111 12.84 -5.36 0.36
CA GLU A 111 11.51 -5.23 0.99
C GLU A 111 11.59 -5.08 2.52
N VAL A 112 12.53 -5.78 3.17
CA VAL A 112 12.69 -5.80 4.64
C VAL A 112 13.25 -4.47 5.16
N ARG A 113 13.91 -3.69 4.30
CA ARG A 113 14.45 -2.35 4.61
C ARG A 113 13.60 -1.23 4.03
N LEU A 114 12.87 -1.46 2.94
CA LEU A 114 12.14 -0.46 2.16
C LEU A 114 11.39 0.57 3.02
N LEU A 115 10.51 0.13 3.93
CA LEU A 115 9.75 1.02 4.81
C LEU A 115 10.63 1.80 5.81
N ARG A 116 11.74 1.21 6.27
CA ARG A 116 12.71 1.84 7.19
C ARG A 116 13.60 2.86 6.47
N GLU A 117 13.90 2.60 5.20
CA GLU A 117 14.63 3.50 4.29
C GLU A 117 13.69 4.63 3.77
N LEU A 118 12.37 4.41 3.74
CA LEU A 118 11.31 5.40 3.51
C LEU A 118 10.88 6.16 4.78
N ARG A 119 11.88 6.59 5.58
CA ARG A 119 11.70 7.51 6.72
C ARG A 119 12.78 8.60 6.79
N VAL A 120 12.36 9.85 7.01
CA VAL A 120 13.21 11.02 7.33
C VAL A 120 12.52 11.87 8.37
N GLN A 121 13.13 12.00 9.56
CA GLN A 121 12.59 12.79 10.67
C GLN A 121 11.12 12.39 10.93
N ASP A 122 10.19 13.33 10.75
CA ASP A 122 8.75 13.16 10.97
C ASP A 122 8.01 12.64 9.72
N LEU A 123 8.65 12.61 8.56
CA LEU A 123 8.11 12.00 7.34
C LEU A 123 8.38 10.49 7.35
N SER A 124 7.31 9.69 7.46
CA SER A 124 7.36 8.23 7.38
C SER A 124 6.19 7.71 6.54
N VAL A 125 6.49 6.86 5.55
CA VAL A 125 5.46 6.19 4.74
C VAL A 125 4.70 5.15 5.58
N GLU A 126 5.43 4.41 6.42
CA GLU A 126 4.87 3.45 7.40
C GLU A 126 3.84 4.12 8.32
N ALA A 127 4.15 5.29 8.88
CA ALA A 127 3.23 6.04 9.74
C ALA A 127 1.99 6.56 8.98
N ALA A 128 2.13 6.89 7.69
CA ALA A 128 0.99 7.31 6.88
C ALA A 128 0.01 6.16 6.56
N PHE A 129 0.50 4.91 6.49
CA PHE A 129 -0.35 3.71 6.38
C PHE A 129 -0.93 3.27 7.74
N GLU A 130 -0.18 3.44 8.83
CA GLU A 130 -0.65 3.19 10.21
C GLU A 130 -1.95 3.95 10.52
N LEU A 131 -2.09 5.18 10.01
CA LEU A 131 -3.31 5.98 10.16
C LEU A 131 -4.54 5.38 9.46
N SER A 132 -4.39 4.58 8.40
CA SER A 132 -5.51 3.80 7.82
C SER A 132 -5.70 2.49 8.58
N PHE A 133 -4.61 1.77 8.88
CA PHE A 133 -4.65 0.47 9.55
C PHE A 133 -5.27 0.54 10.95
N ALA A 134 -5.00 1.60 11.72
CA ALA A 134 -5.55 1.82 13.05
C ALA A 134 -7.05 2.20 13.08
N GLN A 135 -7.69 2.36 11.92
CA GLN A 135 -9.14 2.54 11.79
C GLN A 135 -9.88 1.24 11.43
N LEU A 136 -9.16 0.17 11.09
CA LEU A 136 -9.74 -1.13 10.80
C LEU A 136 -10.25 -1.81 12.09
N ASP A 137 -11.32 -2.59 11.96
CA ASP A 137 -11.72 -3.53 13.02
C ASP A 137 -10.73 -4.73 13.10
N PRO A 138 -10.83 -5.61 14.13
CA PRO A 138 -9.92 -6.74 14.29
C PRO A 138 -9.98 -7.79 13.16
N GLU A 139 -11.11 -7.92 12.47
CA GLU A 139 -11.32 -8.88 11.38
C GLU A 139 -10.75 -8.34 10.07
N GLN A 140 -11.05 -7.09 9.72
CA GLN A 140 -10.42 -6.35 8.63
C GLN A 140 -8.90 -6.30 8.79
N SER A 141 -8.41 -6.00 10.01
CA SER A 141 -6.97 -6.01 10.34
C SER A 141 -6.33 -7.37 10.08
N ARG A 142 -7.01 -8.45 10.49
CA ARG A 142 -6.55 -9.82 10.26
C ARG A 142 -6.56 -10.18 8.78
N ALA A 143 -7.61 -9.83 8.04
CA ALA A 143 -7.72 -10.08 6.61
C ALA A 143 -6.62 -9.34 5.83
N PHE A 144 -6.41 -8.06 6.12
CA PHE A 144 -5.34 -7.23 5.56
C PHE A 144 -3.94 -7.81 5.80
N MET A 145 -3.69 -8.44 6.96
CA MET A 145 -2.43 -9.14 7.21
C MET A 145 -2.36 -10.49 6.48
N MET A 146 -3.41 -11.31 6.50
CA MET A 146 -3.41 -12.66 5.92
C MET A 146 -3.29 -12.65 4.39
N LEU A 147 -3.99 -11.74 3.69
CA LEU A 147 -3.93 -11.61 2.23
C LEU A 147 -2.58 -11.07 1.71
N SER A 148 -1.69 -10.60 2.61
CA SER A 148 -0.33 -10.13 2.25
C SER A 148 0.75 -11.23 2.25
N LEU A 149 0.43 -12.40 2.81
CA LEU A 149 1.38 -13.52 2.93
C LEU A 149 1.62 -14.23 1.58
N PRO A 150 0.59 -14.54 0.76
CA PRO A 150 0.77 -15.07 -0.58
C PRO A 150 1.45 -14.05 -1.51
N HIS A 151 2.21 -14.52 -2.49
CA HIS A 151 2.84 -13.66 -3.51
C HIS A 151 1.94 -13.54 -4.75
N SER A 152 0.74 -13.01 -4.52
CA SER A 152 -0.29 -12.76 -5.53
C SER A 152 -0.41 -11.26 -5.78
N LEU A 153 -0.30 -10.85 -7.05
CA LEU A 153 -0.43 -9.45 -7.46
C LEU A 153 -1.87 -8.93 -7.34
N ASP A 154 -2.85 -9.74 -7.77
CA ASP A 154 -4.27 -9.46 -7.65
C ASP A 154 -5.02 -10.62 -6.96
N TRP A 155 -6.08 -10.28 -6.25
CA TRP A 155 -7.07 -11.15 -5.63
C TRP A 155 -8.38 -11.16 -6.42
N CYS A 156 -9.11 -12.27 -6.40
CA CYS A 156 -10.56 -12.28 -6.60
C CYS A 156 -11.25 -12.87 -5.38
N VAL A 157 -12.55 -12.61 -5.22
CA VAL A 157 -13.33 -13.03 -4.04
C VAL A 157 -13.15 -14.52 -3.70
N PRO A 158 -13.23 -15.50 -4.64
CA PRO A 158 -13.03 -16.91 -4.31
C PRO A 158 -11.61 -17.26 -3.81
N SER A 159 -10.57 -16.59 -4.32
CA SER A 159 -9.19 -16.85 -3.87
C SER A 159 -8.91 -16.21 -2.52
N ALA A 160 -9.48 -15.03 -2.24
CA ALA A 160 -9.41 -14.41 -0.94
C ALA A 160 -10.22 -15.20 0.12
N ALA A 161 -11.42 -15.67 -0.22
CA ALA A 161 -12.27 -16.47 0.65
C ALA A 161 -11.56 -17.75 1.13
N ALA A 162 -10.86 -18.43 0.23
CA ALA A 162 -10.04 -19.59 0.55
C ALA A 162 -8.89 -19.29 1.52
N VAL A 163 -8.34 -18.06 1.52
CA VAL A 163 -7.27 -17.63 2.43
C VAL A 163 -7.80 -17.14 3.77
N LEU A 164 -8.91 -16.40 3.77
CA LEU A 164 -9.57 -15.92 5.00
C LEU A 164 -10.32 -17.03 5.75
N CYS A 165 -10.69 -18.10 5.04
CA CYS A 165 -11.63 -19.15 5.49
C CYS A 165 -13.02 -18.59 5.83
N LEU A 166 -13.49 -17.62 5.04
CA LEU A 166 -14.81 -17.00 5.12
C LEU A 166 -15.66 -17.36 3.89
N PRO A 167 -17.00 -17.25 3.94
CA PRO A 167 -17.87 -17.23 2.77
C PRO A 167 -17.50 -16.12 1.77
N GLU A 168 -17.82 -16.32 0.49
CA GLU A 168 -17.48 -15.34 -0.56
C GLU A 168 -18.15 -13.97 -0.34
N LEU A 169 -19.41 -13.93 0.10
CA LEU A 169 -20.14 -12.69 0.37
C LEU A 169 -19.54 -11.87 1.53
N GLU A 170 -19.14 -12.56 2.60
CA GLU A 170 -18.45 -11.94 3.75
C GLU A 170 -17.05 -11.47 3.35
N THR A 171 -16.35 -12.26 2.53
CA THR A 171 -15.05 -11.90 1.97
C THR A 171 -15.13 -10.66 1.07
N GLU A 172 -16.13 -10.56 0.19
CA GLU A 172 -16.34 -9.40 -0.67
C GLU A 172 -16.59 -8.14 0.17
N THR A 173 -17.44 -8.23 1.19
CA THR A 173 -17.70 -7.15 2.15
C THR A 173 -16.41 -6.67 2.86
N VAL A 174 -15.56 -7.60 3.30
CA VAL A 174 -14.27 -7.27 3.94
C VAL A 174 -13.30 -6.65 2.93
N LEU A 175 -13.24 -7.14 1.69
CA LEU A 175 -12.39 -6.58 0.63
C LEU A 175 -12.83 -5.15 0.26
N GLU A 176 -14.13 -4.89 0.13
CA GLU A 176 -14.67 -3.55 -0.10
C GLU A 176 -14.34 -2.59 1.05
N SER A 177 -14.47 -3.03 2.31
CA SER A 177 -14.10 -2.19 3.47
C SER A 177 -12.61 -1.79 3.49
N LEU A 178 -11.72 -2.68 3.01
CA LEU A 178 -10.29 -2.40 2.87
C LEU A 178 -9.97 -1.45 1.69
N VAL A 179 -10.82 -1.41 0.66
CA VAL A 179 -10.76 -0.40 -0.41
C VAL A 179 -11.23 0.96 0.12
N ASP A 180 -12.33 1.00 0.89
CA ASP A 180 -12.80 2.25 1.53
C ASP A 180 -11.79 2.82 2.55
N ALA A 181 -11.01 1.97 3.21
CA ALA A 181 -9.88 2.38 4.06
C ALA A 181 -8.65 2.90 3.29
N ALA A 182 -8.67 2.87 1.95
CA ALA A 182 -7.56 3.12 1.04
C ALA A 182 -6.33 2.21 1.31
N LEU A 183 -6.59 0.93 1.62
CA LEU A 183 -5.58 -0.10 1.87
C LEU A 183 -5.53 -1.20 0.81
N LEU A 184 -6.59 -1.34 0.01
CA LEU A 184 -6.60 -2.08 -1.26
C LEU A 184 -7.07 -1.17 -2.41
N GLU A 185 -6.75 -1.55 -3.63
CA GLU A 185 -7.23 -0.94 -4.87
C GLU A 185 -8.10 -1.93 -5.66
N THR A 186 -9.09 -1.41 -6.40
CA THR A 186 -9.97 -2.21 -7.28
C THR A 186 -9.62 -1.96 -8.76
N PRO A 187 -8.65 -2.68 -9.36
CA PRO A 187 -8.25 -2.47 -10.76
C PRO A 187 -9.32 -2.89 -11.78
N ALA A 188 -10.27 -3.75 -11.37
CA ALA A 188 -11.46 -4.12 -12.13
C ALA A 188 -12.55 -4.64 -11.17
N PRO A 189 -13.84 -4.66 -11.53
CA PRO A 189 -14.90 -5.24 -10.69
C PRO A 189 -14.57 -6.67 -10.26
N GLY A 190 -14.73 -6.98 -8.97
CA GLY A 190 -14.39 -8.28 -8.38
C GLY A 190 -12.88 -8.61 -8.34
N ARG A 191 -12.01 -7.62 -8.60
CA ARG A 191 -10.54 -7.72 -8.47
C ARG A 191 -10.04 -6.71 -7.46
N PHE A 192 -9.17 -7.17 -6.57
CA PHE A 192 -8.62 -6.36 -5.48
C PHE A 192 -7.10 -6.55 -5.42
N ARG A 193 -6.32 -5.52 -5.15
CA ARG A 193 -4.87 -5.64 -5.00
C ARG A 193 -4.33 -4.73 -3.91
N TYR A 194 -3.14 -5.03 -3.42
CA TYR A 194 -2.35 -4.06 -2.69
C TYR A 194 -1.69 -3.09 -3.67
N HIS A 195 -1.60 -1.82 -3.29
CA HIS A 195 -0.55 -0.94 -3.82
C HIS A 195 0.81 -1.39 -3.26
N ASP A 196 1.86 -1.40 -4.08
CA ASP A 196 3.17 -2.03 -3.78
C ASP A 196 3.67 -1.80 -2.35
N LEU A 197 3.73 -0.54 -1.91
CA LEU A 197 4.24 -0.16 -0.59
C LEU A 197 3.29 -0.55 0.55
N VAL A 198 1.99 -0.62 0.29
CA VAL A 198 0.98 -1.07 1.25
C VAL A 198 1.06 -2.58 1.44
N GLY A 199 1.35 -3.35 0.38
CA GLY A 199 1.59 -4.80 0.46
C GLY A 199 2.82 -5.15 1.31
N VAL A 200 3.92 -4.41 1.14
CA VAL A 200 5.13 -4.55 1.97
C VAL A 200 4.83 -4.20 3.44
N TYR A 201 4.01 -3.18 3.70
CA TYR A 201 3.57 -2.81 5.05
C TYR A 201 2.65 -3.86 5.70
N ALA A 202 1.67 -4.38 4.97
CA ALA A 202 0.81 -5.48 5.41
C ALA A 202 1.62 -6.74 5.78
N ARG A 203 2.63 -7.07 4.96
CA ARG A 203 3.56 -8.17 5.20
C ARG A 203 4.45 -7.93 6.41
N ALA A 204 4.94 -6.70 6.61
CA ALA A 204 5.71 -6.33 7.80
C ALA A 204 4.86 -6.48 9.09
N LYS A 205 3.59 -6.05 9.06
CA LYS A 205 2.62 -6.27 10.16
C LYS A 205 2.38 -7.75 10.43
N ALA A 206 2.11 -8.55 9.40
CA ALA A 206 1.88 -9.99 9.54
C ALA A 206 3.08 -10.71 10.16
N CYS A 207 4.30 -10.41 9.69
CA CYS A 207 5.56 -10.95 10.24
C CYS A 207 5.89 -10.46 11.66
N ALA A 208 5.31 -9.35 12.13
CA ALA A 208 5.45 -8.86 13.50
C ALA A 208 4.40 -9.45 14.46
N GLY A 209 3.19 -9.73 13.97
CA GLY A 209 2.12 -10.38 14.73
C GLY A 209 2.29 -11.88 14.92
N LEU A 210 3.01 -12.55 14.00
CA LEU A 210 3.41 -13.94 14.17
C LEU A 210 4.41 -14.07 15.34
N PRO A 211 4.17 -14.96 16.33
CA PRO A 211 5.17 -15.23 17.36
C PRO A 211 6.43 -15.77 16.68
N ARG A 212 7.57 -15.11 16.90
CA ARG A 212 8.87 -15.57 16.38
C ARG A 212 9.10 -17.00 16.88
N ALA A 213 9.03 -17.96 15.97
CA ALA A 213 9.36 -19.34 16.26
C ALA A 213 10.80 -19.39 16.78
N SER A 214 10.96 -19.61 18.08
CA SER A 214 12.25 -19.95 18.67
C SER A 214 12.75 -21.18 17.94
N ALA A 215 13.98 -21.11 17.42
CA ALA A 215 14.52 -22.13 16.53
C ALA A 215 14.75 -23.45 17.28
N SER A 216 13.71 -24.25 17.43
CA SER A 216 13.77 -25.60 17.95
C SER A 216 14.50 -26.46 16.94
N THR A 217 15.72 -26.89 17.30
CA THR A 217 16.54 -27.80 16.52
C THR A 217 15.71 -29.01 16.08
N PRO A 218 15.61 -29.32 14.77
CA PRO A 218 14.74 -30.39 14.30
C PRO A 218 15.25 -31.77 14.73
N SER A 219 14.68 -32.31 15.80
CA SER A 219 14.89 -33.70 16.21
C SER A 219 14.33 -34.65 15.15
N SER A 220 15.15 -35.58 14.68
CA SER A 220 14.94 -36.36 13.45
C SER A 220 13.97 -37.55 13.60
N GLY A 221 12.70 -37.27 13.90
CA GLY A 221 11.61 -38.25 13.88
C GLY A 221 11.16 -38.59 12.45
N ARG A 222 11.27 -39.86 12.03
CA ARG A 222 10.78 -40.33 10.72
C ARG A 222 9.43 -41.05 10.86
N SER A 223 8.42 -40.63 10.11
CA SER A 223 7.26 -41.47 9.79
C SER A 223 6.55 -41.05 8.49
N THR A 224 6.37 -42.04 7.60
CA THR A 224 5.37 -42.05 6.50
C THR A 224 3.95 -42.07 7.11
N THR A 225 2.84 -41.65 6.48
CA THR A 225 2.37 -41.57 5.06
C THR A 225 1.20 -40.53 5.02
N ARG A 226 0.37 -40.20 4.00
CA ARG A 226 0.00 -40.64 2.62
C ARG A 226 -0.67 -39.44 1.88
N ARG A 227 -0.96 -39.54 0.58
CA ARG A 227 -1.87 -38.62 -0.18
C ARG A 227 -3.17 -39.33 -0.61
N PRO A 228 -4.27 -38.58 -0.77
CA PRO A 228 -4.81 -38.18 -2.08
C PRO A 228 -4.85 -36.63 -2.20
N ALA A 229 -4.91 -35.92 -3.35
CA ALA A 229 -5.58 -36.09 -4.65
C ALA A 229 -7.11 -35.79 -4.59
N SER A 230 -7.71 -34.94 -5.43
CA SER A 230 -7.19 -33.91 -6.35
C SER A 230 -8.35 -33.05 -6.88
N SER A 231 -8.14 -31.75 -7.12
CA SER A 231 -9.07 -30.87 -7.87
C SER A 231 -8.32 -30.07 -8.95
N ALA A 232 -9.04 -29.57 -9.95
CA ALA A 232 -8.47 -29.12 -11.23
C ALA A 232 -7.92 -27.67 -11.21
N PRO A 233 -6.92 -27.34 -12.06
CA PRO A 233 -6.30 -26.02 -12.10
C PRO A 233 -7.01 -25.03 -13.04
N CYS A 234 -6.98 -23.74 -12.67
CA CYS A 234 -7.26 -22.63 -13.57
C CYS A 234 -5.96 -21.91 -13.96
N GLY A 235 -5.71 -21.74 -15.27
CA GLY A 235 -4.64 -20.89 -15.80
C GLY A 235 -3.33 -21.59 -16.19
N PRO A 236 -2.54 -21.01 -17.11
CA PRO A 236 -1.34 -21.62 -17.67
C PRO A 236 -0.10 -21.51 -16.75
N PRO A 237 0.93 -22.36 -16.95
CA PRO A 237 2.11 -22.39 -16.09
C PRO A 237 3.01 -21.16 -16.31
N ILE A 238 3.13 -20.32 -15.29
CA ILE A 238 4.11 -19.23 -15.23
C ILE A 238 5.52 -19.83 -15.16
N ARG A 239 6.34 -19.61 -16.19
CA ARG A 239 7.74 -20.02 -16.21
C ARG A 239 8.58 -19.06 -15.39
N TRP A 240 9.11 -19.52 -14.26
CA TRP A 240 10.18 -18.79 -13.56
C TRP A 240 11.47 -18.87 -14.38
N ALA A 241 11.90 -17.73 -14.93
CA ALA A 241 13.19 -17.57 -15.59
C ALA A 241 13.95 -16.43 -14.90
N VAL A 242 14.94 -16.79 -14.09
CA VAL A 242 15.86 -15.83 -13.45
C VAL A 242 16.94 -15.42 -14.45
N ARG A 243 17.01 -14.12 -14.77
CA ARG A 243 18.21 -13.42 -15.24
C ARG A 243 18.00 -11.90 -15.21
#